data_AF-L9LUA5-F1
#
_entry.id   AF-L9LUA5-F1
#
_cell.length_a   1.000
_cell.length_b   1.000
_cell.length_c   1.000
_cell.angle_alpha   90.00
_cell.angle_beta   90.00
_cell.angle_gamma   90.00
#
_symmetry.space_group_name_H-M   'P 1'
#
loop_
_entity.id
_entity.type
_entity.pdbx_description
1 polymer ?
#
loop_
_entity_poly.entity_id
_entity_poly.type
_entity_poly.pdbx_seq_one_letter_code
_entity_poly.pdbx_strand_id
1 'polypeptide(L)' 'MLKKVTKQKLKRTYLRKGDHSLVLIASFLTHVKYLGWSDEQIKETLQDARSKDYEYLYETLKRAVEVP' A
#
# COMPACT_ATOMS: atom_id res chain seq x y z
N MET A 1 18.51 7.07 -27.99
CA MET A 1 18.47 7.55 -26.59
C MET A 1 17.19 7.05 -25.95
N LEU A 2 17.27 6.03 -25.09
CA LEU A 2 16.11 5.57 -24.31
C LEU A 2 15.79 6.67 -23.29
N LYS A 3 14.62 7.30 -23.40
CA LYS A 3 14.12 8.23 -22.38
C LYS A 3 14.11 7.47 -21.05
N LYS A 4 15.02 7.81 -20.14
CA LYS A 4 14.85 7.49 -18.72
C LYS A 4 13.52 8.13 -18.34
N VAL A 5 12.47 7.32 -18.24
CA VAL A 5 11.26 7.71 -17.53
C VAL A 5 11.74 7.94 -16.11
N THR A 6 12.06 9.19 -15.79
CA THR A 6 12.14 9.64 -14.40
C THR A 6 10.80 9.25 -13.83
N LYS A 7 10.73 8.16 -13.04
CA LYS A 7 9.54 7.79 -12.29
C LYS A 7 9.13 9.05 -11.56
N GLN A 8 8.15 9.77 -12.09
CA GLN A 8 7.58 10.92 -11.41
C GLN A 8 7.18 10.36 -10.07
N LYS A 9 7.82 10.87 -8.99
CA LYS A 9 7.50 10.54 -7.60
C LYS A 9 5.98 10.41 -7.55
N LEU A 10 5.47 9.18 -7.45
CA LEU A 10 4.04 8.95 -7.33
C LEU A 10 3.73 9.54 -5.97
N LYS A 11 3.31 10.81 -5.97
CA LYS A 11 3.66 11.74 -4.90
C LYS A 11 2.99 11.42 -3.58
N ARG A 12 2.08 10.45 -3.56
CA ARG A 12 1.57 9.69 -2.42
C ARG A 12 0.48 8.78 -2.98
N THR A 13 0.68 7.47 -2.96
CA THR A 13 -0.45 6.54 -3.16
C THR A 13 -1.25 6.60 -1.87
N TYR A 14 -2.28 7.45 -1.81
CA TYR A 14 -3.07 7.61 -0.60
C TYR A 14 -4.14 6.52 -0.52
N LEU A 15 -4.16 5.80 0.59
CA LEU A 15 -5.29 4.96 0.97
C LEU A 15 -6.44 5.86 1.41
N ARG A 16 -7.58 5.80 0.73
CA ARG A 16 -8.75 6.62 1.05
C ARG A 16 -9.78 5.80 1.81
N LYS A 17 -10.20 6.31 2.97
CA LYS A 17 -11.31 5.72 3.72
C LYS A 17 -12.58 5.77 2.87
N GLY A 18 -13.31 4.67 2.82
CA GLY A 18 -14.48 4.48 1.94
C GLY A 18 -14.19 3.76 0.63
N ASP A 19 -12.91 3.67 0.18
CA ASP A 19 -12.57 2.84 -0.98
C ASP A 19 -12.83 1.35 -0.66
N HIS A 20 -13.29 0.60 -1.65
CA HIS A 20 -13.50 -0.84 -1.51
C HIS A 20 -12.20 -1.55 -1.10
N SER A 21 -12.28 -2.61 -0.28
CA SER A 21 -11.10 -3.32 0.26
C SER A 21 -10.12 -3.77 -0.82
N LEU A 22 -10.62 -4.19 -1.99
CA LEU A 22 -9.77 -4.55 -3.13
C LEU A 22 -8.94 -3.36 -3.65
N VAL A 23 -9.52 -2.17 -3.70
CA VAL A 23 -8.85 -0.93 -4.13
C VAL A 23 -7.80 -0.51 -3.11
N LEU A 24 -8.10 -0.63 -1.81
CA LEU A 24 -7.14 -0.39 -0.73
C LEU A 24 -5.94 -1.33 -0.84
N ILE A 25 -6.17 -2.63 -1.01
CA ILE A 25 -5.09 -3.63 -1.14
C ILE A 25 -4.25 -3.36 -2.40
N ALA A 26 -4.87 -3.09 -3.54
CA ALA A 26 -4.14 -2.82 -4.79
C ALA A 26 -3.29 -1.54 -4.69
N SER A 27 -3.83 -0.50 -4.06
CA SER A 27 -3.12 0.76 -3.82
C SER A 27 -1.94 0.56 -2.86
N PHE A 28 -2.17 -0.15 -1.75
CA PHE A 28 -1.12 -0.53 -0.79
C PHE A 28 0.00 -1.31 -1.49
N LEU A 29 -0.33 -2.41 -2.19
CA LEU A 29 0.63 -3.25 -2.89
C LEU A 29 1.50 -2.48 -3.88
N THR A 30 0.88 -1.59 -4.66
CA THR A 30 1.60 -0.74 -5.61
C THR A 30 2.58 0.19 -4.90
N HIS A 31 2.17 0.76 -3.76
CA HIS A 31 2.99 1.67 -2.98
C HIS A 31 4.19 0.97 -2.32
N VAL A 32 3.96 -0.11 -1.59
CA VAL A 32 5.01 -0.81 -0.85
C VAL A 32 6.02 -1.51 -1.77
N LYS A 33 5.58 -2.01 -2.93
CA LYS A 33 6.50 -2.50 -3.98
C LYS A 33 7.39 -1.39 -4.54
N TYR A 34 6.87 -0.17 -4.66
CA TYR A 34 7.68 0.98 -5.06
C TYR A 34 8.69 1.35 -3.97
N LEU A 35 8.33 1.20 -2.69
CA LEU A 35 9.23 1.42 -1.55
C LEU A 35 10.25 0.28 -1.34
N GLY A 36 10.14 -0.82 -2.09
CA GLY A 36 11.09 -1.93 -2.02
C GLY A 36 10.86 -2.87 -0.84
N TRP A 37 9.62 -2.97 -0.33
CA TRP A 37 9.26 -3.95 0.69
C TRP A 37 9.47 -5.38 0.19
N SER A 38 9.85 -6.30 1.09
CA SER A 38 9.94 -7.72 0.75
C SER A 38 8.56 -8.37 0.64
N ASP A 39 8.47 -9.48 -0.11
CA ASP A 39 7.21 -10.20 -0.26
C ASP A 39 6.70 -10.76 1.08
N GLU A 40 7.60 -11.14 2.00
CA GLU A 40 7.26 -11.56 3.35
C GLU A 40 6.63 -10.43 4.16
N GLN A 41 7.23 -9.23 4.17
CA GLN A 41 6.70 -8.05 4.86
C GLN A 41 5.30 -7.68 4.35
N ILE A 42 5.12 -7.73 3.02
CA ILE A 42 3.83 -7.49 2.38
C ILE A 42 2.81 -8.54 2.82
N LYS A 43 3.19 -9.82 2.80
CA LYS A 43 2.31 -10.93 3.15
C LYS A 43 1.85 -10.85 4.60
N GLU A 44 2.75 -10.61 5.53
CA GLU A 44 2.44 -10.48 6.97
C GLU A 44 1.48 -9.31 7.21
N THR A 45 1.75 -8.14 6.60
CA THR A 45 0.91 -6.95 6.75
C THR A 45 -0.50 -7.18 6.17
N LEU A 46 -0.60 -7.84 5.02
CA LEU A 46 -1.89 -8.16 4.41
C LEU A 46 -2.67 -9.23 5.19
N GLN A 47 -1.98 -10.19 5.81
CA GLN A 47 -2.62 -11.18 6.68
C GLN A 47 -3.20 -10.52 7.93
N ASP A 48 -2.44 -9.63 8.58
CA ASP A 48 -2.95 -8.84 9.71
C ASP A 48 -4.12 -7.96 9.27
N ALA A 49 -3.95 -7.12 8.25
CA ALA A 49 -5.00 -6.20 7.78
C ALA A 49 -6.33 -6.90 7.44
N ARG A 50 -6.29 -8.14 6.94
CA ARG A 50 -7.48 -8.92 6.56
C ARG A 50 -8.08 -9.75 7.70
N SER A 51 -7.52 -9.71 8.90
CA SER A 51 -7.92 -10.57 10.02
C SER A 51 -9.25 -10.18 10.69
N LYS A 52 -9.75 -8.96 10.41
CA LYS A 52 -10.93 -8.39 11.06
C LYS A 52 -11.85 -7.70 10.03
N ASP A 53 -12.36 -6.52 10.37
CA ASP A 53 -13.29 -5.74 9.58
C ASP A 53 -12.58 -4.73 8.65
N TYR A 54 -13.40 -4.01 7.89
CA TYR A 54 -12.96 -2.96 6.99
C TYR A 54 -12.14 -1.86 7.66
N GLU A 55 -12.55 -1.43 8.86
CA GLU A 55 -11.90 -0.34 9.57
C GLU A 55 -10.49 -0.77 9.99
N TYR A 56 -10.36 -1.99 10.51
CA TYR A 56 -9.06 -2.58 10.83
C TYR A 56 -8.17 -2.71 9.59
N LEU A 57 -8.73 -3.17 8.46
CA LEU A 57 -8.01 -3.24 7.20
C LEU A 57 -7.48 -1.87 6.79
N TYR A 58 -8.33 -0.84 6.80
CA TYR A 58 -7.94 0.51 6.41
C TYR A 58 -6.83 1.06 7.32
N GLU A 59 -7.00 0.97 8.63
CA GLU A 59 -6.05 1.52 9.60
C GLU A 59 -4.71 0.79 9.60
N THR A 60 -4.70 -0.55 9.48
CA THR A 60 -3.45 -1.31 9.38
C THR A 60 -2.68 -0.93 8.11
N LEU A 61 -3.34 -0.89 6.95
CA LEU A 61 -2.68 -0.52 5.70
C LEU A 61 -2.19 0.93 5.71
N LYS A 62 -2.98 1.86 6.28
CA LYS A 62 -2.61 3.28 6.40
C LYS A 62 -1.39 3.47 7.29
N ARG A 63 -1.42 2.87 8.49
CA ARG A 63 -0.30 2.95 9.43
C ARG A 63 0.98 2.42 8.81
N ALA A 64 0.90 1.32 8.06
CA ALA A 64 2.05 0.70 7.41
C ALA A 64 2.77 1.62 6.40
N VAL A 65 2.07 2.55 5.76
CA VAL A 65 2.63 3.42 4.70
C VAL A 65 2.81 4.88 5.11
N GLU A 66 2.33 5.28 6.29
CA GLU A 66 2.49 6.63 6.84
C GLU A 66 3.70 6.79 7.77
N VAL A 67 4.44 5.71 8.07
CA VAL A 67 5.67 5.79 8.86
C VAL A 67 6.78 6.50 8.03
N PRO A 68 7.47 7.50 8.61
CA PRO A 68 8.52 8.28 7.92
C PRO A 68 9.73 7.46 7.47
#